data_AF-A0A6A0A2C7-F1
#
_entry.id   AF-A0A6A0A2C7-F1
#
_cell.length_a   1.000
_cell.length_b   1.000
_cell.length_c   1.000
_cell.angle_alpha   90.00
_cell.angle_beta   90.00
_cell.angle_gamma   90.00
#
_symmetry.space_group_name_H-M   'P 1'
#
loop_
_entity.id
_entity.type
_entity.pdbx_description
1 polymer ?
#
loop_
_entity_poly.entity_id
_entity_poly.type
_entity_poly.pdbx_seq_one_letter_code
_entity_poly.pdbx_strand_id
1 'polypeptide(L)'
;MFGVQIAGGFPDAIARTCQLIDECCDIVDWVDINMGCPIDIVCDRGAGSALLLKPKKIKDIAEAADRSMSLPLTLKTRKGYYDDQD
;
A
#
# COMPACT_ATOMS: atom_id res chain seq x y z
N MET A 1 -1.98 12.53 16.06
CA MET A 1 -1.81 12.04 14.69
C MET A 1 -0.99 10.76 14.72
N PHE A 2 -1.61 9.65 14.35
CA PHE A 2 -1.04 8.31 14.32
C PHE A 2 -1.53 7.58 13.05
N GLY A 3 -0.60 7.10 12.24
CA GLY A 3 -0.91 6.40 10.99
C GLY A 3 -0.42 4.96 11.00
N VAL A 4 -1.11 4.10 10.28
CA VAL A 4 -0.76 2.68 10.14
C VAL A 4 -0.28 2.40 8.73
N GLN A 5 0.90 1.78 8.60
CA GLN A 5 1.43 1.35 7.31
C GLN A 5 1.21 -0.16 7.11
N ILE A 6 0.64 -0.53 5.96
CA ILE A 6 0.42 -1.91 5.53
C ILE A 6 1.27 -2.24 4.30
N ALA A 7 1.68 -3.50 4.17
CA ALA A 7 2.39 -4.00 2.99
C ALA A 7 1.65 -5.20 2.42
N GLY A 8 1.30 -5.15 1.13
CA GLY A 8 0.60 -6.23 0.47
C GLY A 8 0.52 -6.03 -1.03
N GLY A 9 0.30 -7.14 -1.74
CA GLY A 9 0.30 -7.18 -3.20
C GLY A 9 -1.03 -7.63 -3.79
N PHE A 10 -2.11 -7.74 -3.00
CA PHE A 10 -3.40 -8.21 -3.51
C PHE A 10 -4.49 -7.19 -3.15
N PRO A 11 -5.18 -6.60 -4.13
CA PRO A 11 -6.16 -5.55 -3.89
C PRO A 11 -7.24 -5.93 -2.88
N ASP A 12 -7.76 -7.17 -2.96
CA ASP A 12 -8.81 -7.66 -2.08
C ASP A 12 -8.32 -7.81 -0.62
N ALA A 13 -7.10 -8.30 -0.43
CA ALA A 13 -6.50 -8.43 0.90
C ALA A 13 -6.20 -7.06 1.52
N ILE A 14 -5.70 -6.11 0.72
CA ILE A 14 -5.48 -4.73 1.15
C ILE A 14 -6.80 -4.08 1.55
N ALA A 15 -7.83 -4.14 0.70
CA ALA A 15 -9.14 -3.56 0.99
C ALA A 15 -9.75 -4.09 2.29
N ARG A 16 -9.72 -5.42 2.49
CA ARG A 16 -10.20 -6.01 3.76
C ARG A 16 -9.38 -5.54 4.97
N THR A 17 -8.07 -5.37 4.81
CA THR A 17 -7.21 -4.88 5.89
C THR A 17 -7.52 -3.42 6.22
N CYS A 18 -7.66 -2.57 5.20
CA CYS A 18 -8.05 -1.17 5.32
C CYS A 18 -9.40 -1.01 6.03
N GLN A 19 -10.42 -1.77 5.59
CA GLN A 19 -11.73 -1.79 6.21
C GLN A 19 -11.65 -2.17 7.70
N LEU A 20 -10.88 -3.21 8.05
CA LEU A 20 -10.72 -3.62 9.45
C LEU A 20 -10.04 -2.54 10.30
N ILE A 21 -9.06 -1.80 9.74
CA ILE A 21 -8.42 -0.69 10.44
C ILE A 21 -9.45 0.43 10.70
N ASP A 22 -10.22 0.82 9.68
CA ASP A 22 -11.25 1.86 9.76
C ASP A 22 -12.35 1.52 10.77
N GLU A 23 -12.80 0.26 10.80
CA GLU A 23 -13.90 -0.18 11.67
C GLU A 23 -13.47 -0.47 13.12
N CYS A 24 -12.21 -0.86 13.35
CA CYS A 24 -11.78 -1.40 14.65
C CYS A 24 -10.73 -0.53 15.38
N CYS A 25 -10.16 0.50 14.74
CA CYS A 25 -9.05 1.26 15.31
C CYS A 25 -9.35 2.76 15.41
N ASP A 26 -10.04 3.16 16.49
CA ASP A 26 -10.47 4.56 16.72
C ASP A 26 -9.35 5.60 16.83
N ILE A 27 -8.10 5.17 17.05
CA ILE A 27 -6.94 6.06 17.24
C ILE A 27 -6.17 6.32 15.94
N VAL A 28 -6.56 5.70 14.83
CA VAL A 28 -5.83 5.79 13.56
C VAL A 28 -6.39 6.96 12.75
N ASP A 29 -5.49 7.87 12.36
CA ASP A 29 -5.84 9.08 11.62
C ASP A 29 -5.70 8.91 10.09
N TRP A 30 -4.89 7.94 9.62
CA TRP A 30 -4.75 7.59 8.20
C TRP A 30 -4.11 6.20 8.00
N VAL A 31 -4.25 5.66 6.79
CA VAL A 31 -3.59 4.42 6.36
C VAL A 31 -2.60 4.69 5.24
N ASP A 32 -1.43 4.07 5.31
CA ASP A 32 -0.37 4.16 4.30
C ASP A 32 -0.09 2.78 3.68
N ILE A 33 0.08 2.71 2.36
CA ILE A 33 0.50 1.47 1.68
C ILE A 33 1.98 1.55 1.32
N ASN A 34 2.73 0.56 1.81
CA ASN A 34 4.14 0.41 1.49
C ASN A 34 4.33 -0.07 0.04
N MET A 35 4.86 0.80 -0.80
CA MET A 35 5.26 0.53 -2.18
C MET A 35 6.78 0.71 -2.38
N GLY A 36 7.56 0.58 -1.30
CA GLY A 36 8.98 0.96 -1.31
C GLY A 36 9.95 0.00 -0.61
N CYS A 37 9.48 -0.99 0.14
CA CYS A 37 10.36 -1.97 0.79
C CYS A 37 11.04 -2.85 -0.29
N PRO A 38 12.39 -2.93 -0.31
CA PRO A 38 13.12 -3.70 -1.32
C PRO A 38 13.43 -5.14 -0.90
N ILE A 39 13.06 -5.55 0.31
CA ILE A 39 13.44 -6.87 0.84
C ILE A 39 12.74 -7.97 0.04
N ASP A 40 13.51 -8.98 -0.38
CA ASP A 40 13.08 -10.08 -1.25
C ASP A 40 11.75 -10.70 -0.81
N ILE A 41 11.60 -11.02 0.48
CA ILE A 41 10.37 -11.65 1.00
C ILE A 41 9.08 -10.83 0.74
N VAL A 42 9.21 -9.50 0.65
CA VAL A 42 8.09 -8.58 0.35
C VAL A 42 7.92 -8.47 -1.16
N CYS A 43 9.01 -8.31 -1.91
CA CYS A 43 9.02 -8.19 -3.36
C CYS A 43 8.52 -9.47 -4.06
N ASP A 44 8.90 -10.64 -3.58
CA ASP A 44 8.50 -11.97 -4.09
C ASP A 44 7.00 -12.20 -3.94
N ARG A 45 6.37 -11.58 -2.94
CA ARG A 45 4.91 -11.57 -2.76
C ARG A 45 4.21 -10.52 -3.64
N GLY A 46 4.96 -9.83 -4.49
CA GLY A 46 4.46 -8.78 -5.38
C GLY A 46 3.97 -7.53 -4.65
N ALA A 47 4.60 -7.20 -3.52
CA ALA A 47 4.38 -6.00 -2.71
C ALA A 47 5.68 -5.15 -2.66
N GLY A 48 5.71 -4.09 -1.85
CA GLY A 48 6.91 -3.28 -1.66
C GLY A 48 7.34 -2.58 -2.96
N SER A 49 8.65 -2.40 -3.18
CA SER A 49 9.16 -1.70 -4.36
C SER A 49 8.87 -2.44 -5.68
N ALA A 50 8.63 -3.75 -5.65
CA ALA A 50 8.23 -4.51 -6.85
C ALA A 50 6.92 -4.02 -7.48
N LEU A 51 6.09 -3.28 -6.73
CA LEU A 51 4.90 -2.62 -7.27
C LEU A 51 5.22 -1.52 -8.28
N LEU A 52 6.38 -0.88 -8.20
CA LEU A 52 6.81 0.18 -9.12
C LEU A 52 6.92 -0.30 -10.57
N LEU A 53 7.17 -1.59 -10.78
CA LEU A 53 7.20 -2.22 -12.09
C LEU A 53 5.80 -2.59 -12.61
N LYS A 54 4.75 -2.36 -11.83
CA LYS A 54 3.37 -2.80 -12.10
C LYS A 54 2.35 -1.66 -11.87
N PRO A 55 2.33 -0.59 -12.68
CA PRO A 55 1.46 0.58 -12.45
C PRO A 55 -0.03 0.24 -12.40
N LYS A 56 -0.51 -0.69 -13.23
CA LYS A 56 -1.90 -1.16 -13.18
C LYS A 56 -2.23 -1.74 -11.80
N LYS A 57 -1.32 -2.52 -11.23
CA LYS A 57 -1.49 -3.14 -9.91
C LYS A 57 -1.49 -2.12 -8.78
N ILE A 58 -0.65 -1.08 -8.88
CA ILE A 58 -0.70 0.07 -7.96
C ILE A 58 -2.09 0.71 -7.97
N LYS A 59 -2.63 0.99 -9.16
CA LYS A 59 -3.97 1.55 -9.33
C LYS A 59 -5.03 0.66 -8.71
N ASP A 60 -5.03 -0.63 -9.04
CA ASP A 60 -6.02 -1.59 -8.53
C ASP A 60 -5.98 -1.67 -6.98
N ILE A 61 -4.77 -1.64 -6.38
CA ILE A 61 -4.59 -1.63 -4.93
C ILE A 61 -5.10 -0.32 -4.31
N ALA A 62 -4.73 0.83 -4.87
CA ALA A 62 -5.12 2.13 -4.35
C ALA A 62 -6.63 2.35 -4.42
N GLU A 63 -7.26 2.03 -5.55
CA GLU A 63 -8.72 2.13 -5.72
C GLU A 63 -9.47 1.18 -4.79
N ALA A 64 -8.97 -0.03 -4.58
CA ALA A 64 -9.60 -1.00 -3.67
C ALA A 64 -9.50 -0.54 -2.20
N ALA A 65 -8.35 0.00 -1.79
CA ALA A 65 -8.14 0.54 -0.46
C ALA A 65 -9.02 1.76 -0.19
N ASP A 66 -8.97 2.76 -1.07
CA ASP A 66 -9.71 4.02 -0.96
C ASP A 66 -11.23 3.80 -0.88
N ARG A 67 -11.77 2.84 -1.65
CA ARG A 67 -13.20 2.50 -1.60
C ARG A 67 -13.62 1.72 -0.36
N SER A 68 -12.69 1.17 0.40
CA SER A 68 -12.96 0.25 1.52
C SER A 68 -12.97 0.90 2.90
N MET A 69 -12.57 2.17 3.00
CA MET A 69 -12.44 2.89 4.27
C MET A 69 -12.77 4.38 4.12
N SER A 70 -13.08 5.03 5.23
CA SER A 70 -13.27 6.48 5.31
C SER A 70 -11.98 7.26 5.63
N LEU A 71 -10.98 6.59 6.21
CA LEU A 71 -9.69 7.16 6.54
C LEU A 71 -8.92 7.62 5.28
N PRO A 72 -8.16 8.73 5.36
CA PRO A 72 -7.26 9.14 4.29
C PRO A 72 -6.25 8.04 3.93
N LEU A 73 -6.03 7.84 2.63
CA LEU A 73 -5.03 6.91 2.10
C LEU A 73 -3.78 7.66 1.64
N THR A 74 -2.61 7.19 2.05
CA THR A 74 -1.31 7.61 1.50
C THR A 74 -0.55 6.44 0.90
N LEU A 75 0.38 6.75 -0.03
CA LEU A 75 1.26 5.76 -0.63
C LEU A 75 2.72 6.16 -0.37
N LYS A 76 3.48 5.30 0.31
CA LYS A 76 4.91 5.50 0.50
C LYS A 76 5.71 4.73 -0.56
N THR A 77 6.40 5.46 -1.42
CA THR A 77 7.15 4.90 -2.55
C THR A 77 8.64 5.30 -2.58
N ARG A 78 9.37 4.83 -3.61
CA ARG A 78 10.73 5.28 -3.98
C ARG A 78 10.67 6.11 -5.26
N LYS A 79 11.80 6.74 -5.63
CA LYS A 79 11.94 7.46 -6.92
C LYS A 79 11.69 6.53 -8.11
N GLY A 80 12.24 5.32 -8.07
CA GLY A 80 12.13 4.31 -9.11
C GLY A 80 12.58 2.94 -8.62
N TYR A 81 12.51 1.94 -9.48
CA TYR A 81 12.99 0.58 -9.21
C TYR A 81 14.46 0.37 -9.59
N TYR A 82 14.91 1.03 -10.67
CA TYR A 82 16.29 1.04 -11.13
C TYR A 82 16.94 2.40 -10.86
N ASP A 83 18.24 2.41 -10.61
CA ASP A 83 19.03 3.64 -10.58
C ASP A 83 19.24 4.17 -12.01
N ASP A 84 19.32 5.49 -12.16
CA ASP A 84 19.66 6.22 -13.40
C ASP A 84 18.82 5.88 -14.65
N GLN A 85 17.54 5.56 -14.45
CA GLN A 85 16.52 5.53 -15.50
C GLN A 85 15.44 6.58 -15.21
N ASP A 86 15.80 7.85 -15.40
CA ASP A 86 14.82 8.94 -15.55
C ASP A 86 14.31 8.99 -17.01
#